data_AF-K2EUC6-F1
#
_entry.id   AF-K2EUC6-F1
#
_cell.length_a   1.000
_cell.length_b   1.000
_cell.length_c   1.000
_cell.angle_alpha   90.00
_cell.angle_beta   90.00
_cell.angle_gamma   90.00
#
_symmetry.space_group_name_H-M   'P 1'
#
loop_
_entity.id
_entity.type
_entity.pdbx_description
1 polymer ?
#
loop_
_entity_poly.entity_id
_entity_poly.type
_entity_poly.pdbx_seq_one_letter_code
_entity_poly.pdbx_strand_id
1 'polypeptide(L)'
;MASRLSHPKRDKGPIRDKSLEQYFLEIDQYPLITRKEEGELARRIRTGDQEALEKMVRSNLRFVVTVAKKFQNQGLTLLELISEGNLGL
;
A
#
# COMPACT_ATOMS: atom_id res chain seq x y z
N MET A 1 42.38 1.53 -4.99
CA MET A 1 41.25 0.62 -5.27
C MET A 1 40.02 1.08 -4.49
N ALA A 2 39.12 1.83 -5.13
CA ALA A 2 37.79 2.11 -4.61
C ALA A 2 36.85 2.27 -5.80
N SER A 3 36.25 1.16 -6.23
CA SER A 3 35.27 1.12 -7.31
C SER A 3 33.97 1.75 -6.80
N ARG A 4 33.62 2.92 -7.33
CA ARG A 4 32.32 3.55 -7.10
C ARG A 4 31.28 2.68 -7.82
N LEU A 5 30.42 2.02 -7.06
CA LEU A 5 29.20 1.39 -7.56
C LEU A 5 28.26 2.50 -8.07
N SER A 6 28.48 2.88 -9.33
CA SER A 6 27.52 3.66 -10.12
C SER A 6 26.27 2.82 -10.28
N HIS A 7 25.26 3.12 -9.46
CA HIS A 7 23.91 2.59 -9.65
C HIS A 7 23.43 3.11 -11.01
N PRO A 8 23.06 2.23 -11.96
CA PRO A 8 22.55 2.67 -13.24
C PRO A 8 21.27 3.48 -13.02
N LYS A 9 21.26 4.73 -13.51
CA LYS A 9 20.03 5.52 -13.59
C LYS A 9 19.06 4.74 -14.48
N ARG A 10 18.06 4.11 -13.86
CA ARG A 10 16.95 3.46 -14.58
C ARG A 10 16.17 4.57 -15.28
N ASP A 11 16.45 4.74 -16.56
CA ASP A 11 15.58 5.48 -17.46
C ASP A 11 14.26 4.71 -17.57
N LYS A 12 13.22 5.23 -16.93
CA LYS A 12 11.86 4.79 -17.16
C LYS A 12 11.10 5.99 -17.71
N GLY A 13 11.02 6.07 -19.04
CA GLY A 13 9.96 6.82 -19.71
C GLY A 13 8.59 6.42 -19.16
N PRO A 14 7.51 7.15 -19.49
CA PRO A 14 6.20 6.98 -18.85
C PRO A 14 5.55 5.66 -19.30
N ILE A 15 6.01 4.54 -18.75
CA ILE A 15 5.22 3.31 -18.69
C ILE A 15 4.08 3.67 -17.75
N ARG A 16 2.92 3.97 -18.32
CA ARG A 16 1.66 3.86 -17.56
C ARG A 16 1.62 2.44 -17.03
N ASP A 17 1.88 2.32 -15.74
CA ASP A 17 1.99 1.03 -15.09
C ASP A 17 0.57 0.48 -14.98
N LYS A 18 0.11 -0.24 -16.01
CA LYS A 18 -1.22 -0.85 -16.07
C LYS A 18 -1.52 -1.68 -14.81
N SER A 19 -0.47 -2.24 -14.20
CA SER A 19 -0.53 -2.95 -12.93
C SER A 19 -1.02 -2.06 -11.77
N LEU A 20 -0.55 -0.81 -11.72
CA LEU A 20 -0.90 0.16 -10.69
C LEU A 20 -2.30 0.74 -10.91
N GLU A 21 -2.68 0.97 -12.17
CA GLU A 21 -4.06 1.37 -12.52
C GLU A 21 -5.07 0.30 -12.08
N GLN A 22 -4.79 -0.98 -12.37
CA GLN A 22 -5.63 -2.09 -11.92
C GLN A 22 -5.71 -2.19 -10.40
N TYR A 23 -4.58 -2.00 -9.70
CA TYR A 23 -4.54 -1.99 -8.24
C TYR A 23 -5.42 -0.87 -7.65
N PHE A 24 -5.38 0.34 -8.22
CA PHE A 24 -6.23 1.44 -7.75
C PHE A 24 -7.71 1.14 -7.93
N LEU A 25 -8.10 0.55 -9.07
CA LEU A 25 -9.48 0.11 -9.30
C LEU A 25 -9.91 -0.95 -8.28
N GLU A 26 -9.02 -1.87 -7.93
CA GLU A 26 -9.31 -2.91 -6.94
C GLU A 26 -9.49 -2.33 -5.54
N ILE A 27 -8.62 -1.43 -5.07
CA ILE A 27 -8.72 -0.93 -3.70
C ILE A 27 -9.85 0.09 -3.51
N ASP A 28 -10.29 0.76 -4.58
CA ASP A 28 -11.39 1.72 -4.53
C ASP A 28 -12.75 1.04 -4.30
N GLN A 29 -12.86 -0.27 -4.56
CA GLN A 29 -14.08 -1.02 -4.28
C GLN A 29 -14.31 -1.27 -2.78
N TYR A 30 -13.27 -1.14 -1.95
CA TYR A 30 -13.38 -1.40 -0.51
C TYR A 30 -13.88 -0.14 0.23
N PRO A 31 -15.04 -0.21 0.91
CA PRO A 31 -15.60 0.94 1.61
C PRO A 31 -14.73 1.33 2.81
N LEU A 32 -14.74 2.62 3.15
CA LEU A 32 -14.12 3.10 4.37
C LEU A 32 -14.91 2.61 5.58
N ILE A 33 -14.21 2.24 6.64
CA ILE A 33 -14.81 1.88 7.93
C ILE A 33 -14.86 3.09 8.85
N THR A 34 -15.95 3.20 9.60
CA THR A 34 -16.09 4.18 10.68
C THR A 34 -15.29 3.75 11.92
N ARG A 35 -15.00 4.68 12.82
CA ARG A 35 -14.34 4.35 14.11
C ARG A 35 -15.11 3.33 14.94
N LYS A 36 -16.44 3.34 14.87
CA LYS A 36 -17.28 2.37 15.58
C LYS A 36 -17.06 0.96 15.02
N GLU A 37 -17.08 0.82 13.69
CA GLU A 37 -16.83 -0.45 13.01
C GLU A 37 -15.41 -0.95 13.25
N GLU A 38 -14.41 -0.06 13.22
CA GLU A 38 -13.02 -0.39 13.53
C GLU A 38 -12.91 -1.03 14.92
N GLY A 39 -13.55 -0.46 15.94
CA GLY A 39 -13.55 -1.03 17.28
C GLY A 39 -14.25 -2.39 17.38
N GLU A 40 -15.26 -2.64 16.55
CA GLU A 40 -15.96 -3.93 16.47
C GLU A 40 -15.14 -4.99 15.76
N LEU A 41 -14.56 -4.65 14.61
CA LEU A 41 -13.62 -5.51 13.90
C LEU A 41 -12.43 -5.87 14.79
N ALA A 42 -11.85 -4.90 15.50
CA ALA A 42 -10.75 -5.15 16.43
C ALA A 42 -11.12 -6.13 17.55
N ARG A 43 -12.37 -6.08 18.07
CA ARG A 43 -12.86 -7.07 19.05
C ARG A 43 -12.93 -8.47 18.45
N ARG A 44 -13.47 -8.60 17.24
CA ARG A 44 -13.60 -9.88 16.52
C ARG A 44 -12.24 -10.46 16.12
N ILE A 45 -11.31 -9.62 15.68
CA ILE A 45 -9.94 -10.03 15.34
C ILE A 45 -9.24 -10.65 16.56
N ARG A 46 -9.43 -10.07 17.76
CA ARG A 46 -8.88 -10.64 19.01
C ARG A 46 -9.41 -12.03 19.34
N THR A 47 -10.58 -12.40 18.83
CA THR A 47 -11.15 -13.75 18.98
C THR A 47 -10.80 -14.68 17.82
N GLY A 48 -9.91 -14.26 16.90
CA GLY A 48 -9.46 -15.07 15.76
C GLY A 48 -10.33 -14.97 14.50
N ASP A 49 -11.18 -13.96 14.39
CA ASP A 49 -12.03 -13.76 13.21
C ASP A 49 -11.21 -13.25 12.02
N GLN A 50 -10.94 -14.16 11.09
CA GLN A 50 -10.15 -13.88 9.90
C GLN A 50 -10.87 -12.95 8.91
N GLU A 51 -12.20 -13.05 8.79
CA GLU A 51 -12.96 -12.16 7.91
C GLU A 51 -12.93 -10.72 8.41
N ALA A 52 -12.99 -10.54 9.73
CA ALA A 52 -12.85 -9.23 10.36
C ALA A 52 -11.45 -8.63 10.09
N LEU A 53 -10.40 -9.45 10.15
CA LEU A 53 -9.03 -9.04 9.81
C LEU A 53 -8.93 -8.62 8.34
N GLU A 54 -9.41 -9.45 7.42
CA GLU A 54 -9.40 -9.15 5.98
C GLU A 54 -10.16 -7.87 5.67
N LYS A 55 -11.35 -7.67 6.27
CA LYS A 55 -12.13 -6.44 6.11
C LYS A 55 -11.36 -5.23 6.63
N MET A 56 -10.75 -5.33 7.80
CA MET A 56 -9.95 -4.25 8.38
C MET A 56 -8.77 -3.88 7.49
N VAL A 57 -8.00 -4.86 7.02
CA VAL A 57 -6.85 -4.64 6.14
C VAL A 57 -7.29 -4.00 4.81
N ARG A 58 -8.26 -4.60 4.11
CA ARG A 58 -8.74 -4.11 2.81
C ARG A 58 -9.26 -2.68 2.86
N SER A 59 -9.97 -2.32 3.93
CA SER A 59 -10.51 -0.97 4.13
C SER A 59 -9.42 0.10 4.34
N ASN A 60 -8.20 -0.32 4.69
CA ASN A 60 -7.06 0.56 4.94
C ASN A 60 -6.05 0.63 3.77
N LEU A 61 -6.23 -0.13 2.68
CA LEU A 61 -5.31 -0.08 1.53
C LEU A 61 -5.22 1.30 0.87
N ARG A 62 -6.33 2.06 0.84
CA ARG A 62 -6.35 3.45 0.34
C ARG A 62 -5.53 4.39 1.23
N PHE A 63 -5.44 4.11 2.53
CA PHE A 63 -4.58 4.85 3.45
C PHE A 63 -3.11 4.60 3.15
N VAL A 64 -2.71 3.35 2.88
CA VAL A 64 -1.34 3.00 2.45
C VAL A 64 -0.92 3.82 1.24
N VAL A 65 -1.76 3.88 0.20
CA VAL A 65 -1.48 4.70 -1.00
C VAL A 65 -1.32 6.18 -0.66
N THR A 66 -2.16 6.71 0.24
CA THR A 66 -2.09 8.11 0.66
C THR A 66 -0.80 8.42 1.41
N VAL A 67 -0.32 7.50 2.25
CA VAL A 67 0.96 7.63 2.96
C VAL A 67 2.12 7.48 1.98
N ALA A 68 2.11 6.46 1.12
CA ALA A 68 3.15 6.20 0.12
C ALA A 68 3.41 7.40 -0.79
N LYS A 69 2.35 8.11 -1.23
CA LYS A 69 2.46 9.35 -2.02
C LYS A 69 3.31 10.43 -1.33
N LYS A 70 3.35 10.48 0.01
CA LYS A 70 4.16 11.46 0.77
C LYS A 70 5.65 11.15 0.75
N PHE A 71 6.04 9.91 0.47
CA PHE A 71 7.44 9.46 0.43
C PHE A 71 8.00 9.35 -1.00
N GLN A 72 7.24 9.78 -2.01
CA GLN A 72 7.72 9.82 -3.39
C GLN A 72 8.95 10.74 -3.53
N ASN A 73 9.74 10.48 -4.58
CA ASN A 73 10.96 11.24 -4.92
C ASN A 73 12.15 11.05 -3.96
N GLN A 74 12.11 10.05 -3.08
CA GLN A 74 13.21 9.72 -2.16
C GLN A 74 14.04 8.49 -2.62
N GLY A 75 14.00 8.18 -3.93
CA GLY A 75 14.76 7.08 -4.53
C GLY A 75 14.00 5.76 -4.72
N LEU A 76 12.79 5.65 -4.18
CA LEU A 76 11.87 4.53 -4.45
C LEU A 76 10.74 4.96 -5.41
N THR A 77 10.27 4.01 -6.21
CA THR A 77 9.07 4.16 -7.01
C THR A 77 7.82 4.12 -6.13
N LEU A 78 6.70 4.69 -6.62
CA LEU A 78 5.42 4.64 -5.90
C LEU A 78 4.96 3.20 -5.64
N LEU A 79 5.19 2.29 -6.59
CA LEU A 79 4.82 0.89 -6.45
C LEU A 79 5.62 0.21 -5.32
N GLU A 80 6.93 0.46 -5.24
CA GLU A 80 7.78 -0.06 -4.15
C GLU A 80 7.30 0.47 -2.79
N LEU A 81 6.99 1.76 -2.68
CA LEU A 81 6.47 2.35 -1.44
C LEU A 81 5.11 1.76 -1.03
N ILE A 82 4.22 1.51 -1.99
CA ILE A 82 2.92 0.88 -1.74
C ILE A 82 3.11 -0.58 -1.28
N SER A 83 3.99 -1.34 -1.92
CA SER A 83 4.25 -2.73 -1.54
C SER A 83 4.79 -2.85 -0.12
N GLU A 84 5.76 -2.02 0.26
CA GLU A 84 6.29 -1.98 1.64
C GLU A 84 5.22 -1.54 2.65
N GLY A 85 4.39 -0.56 2.28
CA GLY A 85 3.30 -0.10 3.14
C GLY A 85 2.20 -1.16 3.33
N ASN A 86 1.90 -1.94 2.29
CA ASN A 86 0.94 -3.05 2.38
C ASN A 86 1.51 -4.22 3.20
N LEU A 87 2.82 -4.43 3.19
CA LEU A 87 3.48 -5.45 4.00
C LEU A 87 3.52 -5.07 5.49
N GLY A 88 3.66 -3.78 5.79
CA GLY A 88 3.64 -3.27 7.16
C GLY A 88 2.25 -3.16 7.78
N LEU A 89 1.20 -3.24 6.95
CA LEU A 89 -0.20 -3.25 7.37
C LEU A 89 -0.63 -4.67 7.80
#